data_AF-A0A8D2GUA6-F1
#
_entry.id   AF-A0A8D2GUA6-F1
#
_cell.length_a   1.000
_cell.length_b   1.000
_cell.length_c   1.000
_cell.angle_alpha   90.00
_cell.angle_beta   90.00
_cell.angle_gamma   90.00
#
_symmetry.space_group_name_H-M   'P 1'
#
loop_
_entity.id
_entity.type
_entity.pdbx_description
1 polymer ?
#
loop_
_entity_poly.entity_id
_entity_poly.type
_entity_poly.pdbx_seq_one_letter_code
_entity_poly.pdbx_strand_id
1 'polypeptide(L)'
;MVPLLETLLVAASILSLGVSLWILREPLLAFDIPPAMRHPRRFWILHCLMQLTFTWGYILEKLGICSMPRFVRFLQDRLTIKNNREVVVTDLRFGTIPVRLFQPKAVSSSLRRGILFYHGGGSLLGSLDSYHNVCSFLARETDSVLLSVGYRKAPEHHYPVAVTDCINASIHFLKTLEAYGVDPSRVVACGESFGGGAVALITQILVGRTDLPQIRAQVLIYPVMQAINLQLPSFQQNQNVPFLSLQFMMTCVCSYLAIDLSWKDAMMKGACIPRDFWKKHRKWLSSDNLPKRFRSKDQPPETLAPFNEDAYLETKQMLDVDNAPLIAEDKIIAQLPEAFLVSCEVDMVRDDSLLYKKRLEDQGVRVTWYHVEDGFHGCLFLFDNMFLSFPCSLNIVNAVVNYIKGL
;
A
#
# COMPACT_ATOMS: atom_id res chain seq x y z
N MET A 1 16.92 -35.51 -29.58
CA MET A 1 16.17 -34.38 -28.98
C MET A 1 16.11 -34.45 -27.45
N VAL A 2 15.77 -35.59 -26.85
CA VAL A 2 15.76 -35.80 -25.38
C VAL A 2 17.08 -35.40 -24.65
N PRO A 3 18.29 -35.82 -25.10
CA PRO A 3 19.53 -35.51 -24.37
C PRO A 3 19.95 -34.03 -24.45
N LEU A 4 19.53 -33.31 -25.51
CA LEU A 4 19.79 -31.88 -25.62
C LEU A 4 18.90 -31.09 -24.64
N LEU A 5 17.62 -31.46 -24.52
CA LEU A 5 16.69 -30.82 -23.58
C LEU A 5 17.13 -31.06 -22.13
N GLU A 6 17.54 -32.27 -21.79
CA GLU A 6 18.06 -32.59 -20.46
C GLU A 6 19.34 -31.80 -20.15
N THR A 7 20.28 -31.73 -21.09
CA THR A 7 21.50 -30.95 -20.92
C THR A 7 21.21 -29.46 -20.72
N LEU A 8 20.26 -28.90 -21.49
CA LEU A 8 19.84 -27.51 -21.35
C LEU A 8 19.16 -27.25 -20.00
N LEU A 9 18.32 -28.18 -19.51
CA LEU A 9 17.67 -28.08 -18.20
C LEU A 9 18.67 -28.13 -17.05
N VAL A 10 19.67 -29.03 -17.13
CA VAL A 10 20.73 -29.11 -16.12
C VAL A 10 21.58 -27.84 -16.12
N ALA A 11 22.01 -27.37 -17.30
CA ALA A 11 22.77 -26.12 -17.42
C ALA A 11 22.00 -24.91 -16.88
N ALA A 12 20.70 -24.81 -17.21
CA ALA A 12 19.83 -23.74 -16.70
C ALA A 12 19.66 -23.82 -15.18
N SER A 13 19.56 -25.03 -14.62
CA SER A 13 19.44 -25.24 -13.18
C SER A 13 20.72 -24.84 -12.42
N ILE A 14 21.89 -25.19 -12.96
CA ILE A 14 23.19 -24.81 -12.38
C ILE A 14 23.38 -23.29 -12.44
N LEU A 15 23.08 -22.67 -13.59
CA LEU A 15 23.14 -21.22 -13.74
C LEU A 15 22.19 -20.52 -12.76
N SER A 16 20.95 -21.01 -12.65
CA SER A 16 19.96 -20.47 -11.72
C SER A 16 20.42 -20.57 -10.26
N LEU A 17 21.02 -21.70 -9.87
CA LEU A 17 21.59 -21.87 -8.54
C LEU A 17 22.75 -20.90 -8.30
N GLY A 18 23.68 -20.78 -9.25
CA GLY A 18 24.82 -19.87 -9.16
C GLY A 18 24.40 -18.40 -9.02
N VAL A 19 23.44 -17.96 -9.83
CA VAL A 19 22.86 -16.60 -9.75
C VAL A 19 22.17 -16.39 -8.41
N SER A 20 21.39 -17.36 -7.94
CA SER A 20 20.68 -17.27 -6.66
C SER A 20 21.66 -17.18 -5.48
N LEU A 21 22.74 -17.96 -5.47
CA LEU A 21 23.80 -17.87 -4.46
C LEU A 21 24.53 -16.53 -4.50
N TRP A 22 24.77 -15.98 -5.70
CA TRP A 22 25.37 -14.66 -5.85
C TRP A 22 24.47 -13.54 -5.32
N ILE A 23 23.16 -13.58 -5.62
CA ILE A 23 22.16 -12.61 -5.11
C ILE A 23 22.14 -12.61 -3.57
N LEU A 24 22.20 -13.80 -2.96
CA LEU A 24 22.13 -13.95 -1.52
C LEU A 24 23.42 -13.56 -0.78
N ARG A 25 24.54 -13.37 -1.50
CA ARG A 25 25.82 -13.01 -0.89
C ARG A 25 25.76 -11.70 -0.12
N GLU A 26 25.18 -10.65 -0.70
CA GLU A 26 25.09 -9.33 -0.06
C GLU A 26 24.19 -9.35 1.20
N PRO A 27 22.94 -9.88 1.14
CA PRO A 27 22.12 -10.09 2.34
C PRO A 27 22.75 -10.94 3.45
N LEU A 28 23.62 -11.90 3.08
CA LEU A 28 24.36 -12.74 4.03
C LEU A 28 25.46 -11.98 4.77
N LEU A 29 26.01 -10.92 4.16
CA LEU A 29 27.19 -10.22 4.67
C LEU A 29 26.87 -8.89 5.35
N ALA A 30 25.78 -8.20 4.97
CA ALA A 30 25.62 -6.78 5.31
C ALA A 30 24.19 -6.32 5.66
N PHE A 31 23.20 -7.23 5.78
CA PHE A 31 21.84 -6.82 6.13
C PHE A 31 21.67 -6.59 7.64
N ASP A 32 21.58 -5.33 8.05
CA ASP A 32 21.26 -4.94 9.42
C ASP A 32 19.76 -5.13 9.71
N ILE A 33 19.47 -6.04 10.63
CA ILE A 33 18.09 -6.28 11.09
C ILE A 33 17.72 -5.18 12.10
N PRO A 34 16.60 -4.45 11.89
CA PRO A 34 16.19 -3.41 12.82
C PRO A 34 15.98 -3.95 14.25
N PRO A 35 16.46 -3.26 15.30
CA PRO A 35 16.35 -3.73 16.68
C PRO A 35 14.92 -4.00 17.16
N ALA A 36 13.94 -3.31 16.58
CA ALA A 36 12.53 -3.45 16.90
C ALA A 36 11.93 -4.82 16.46
N MET A 37 12.62 -5.56 15.59
CA MET A 37 12.10 -6.82 15.05
C MET A 37 12.15 -7.97 16.06
N ARG A 38 10.99 -8.43 16.51
CA ARG A 38 10.85 -9.58 17.43
C ARG A 38 11.29 -10.92 16.85
N HIS A 39 11.25 -11.08 15.52
CA HIS A 39 11.59 -12.34 14.83
C HIS A 39 12.68 -12.13 13.77
N PRO A 40 13.93 -11.83 14.20
CA PRO A 40 15.01 -11.40 13.29
C PRO A 40 15.33 -12.44 12.21
N ARG A 41 15.40 -13.74 12.57
CA ARG A 41 15.68 -14.81 11.61
C ARG A 41 14.61 -14.93 10.52
N ARG A 42 13.33 -14.82 10.87
CA ARG A 42 12.23 -14.88 9.89
C ARG A 42 12.25 -13.66 8.97
N PHE A 43 12.51 -12.49 9.54
CA PHE A 43 12.63 -11.24 8.81
C PHE A 43 13.80 -11.26 7.81
N TRP A 44 14.95 -11.83 8.22
CA TRP A 44 16.09 -12.04 7.34
C TRP A 44 15.78 -13.03 6.20
N ILE A 45 15.13 -14.17 6.50
CA ILE A 45 14.69 -15.12 5.45
C ILE A 45 13.75 -14.42 4.45
N LEU A 46 12.80 -13.64 4.95
CA LEU A 46 11.89 -12.85 4.13
C LEU A 46 12.66 -11.87 3.23
N HIS A 47 13.62 -11.13 3.78
CA HIS A 47 14.48 -10.24 3.00
C HIS A 47 15.19 -10.98 1.87
N CYS A 48 15.81 -12.12 2.15
CA CYS A 48 16.48 -12.97 1.17
C CYS A 48 15.52 -13.44 0.06
N LEU A 49 14.33 -13.93 0.42
CA LEU A 49 13.31 -14.37 -0.54
C LEU A 49 12.87 -13.21 -1.45
N MET A 50 12.71 -12.01 -0.89
CA MET A 50 12.34 -10.83 -1.66
C MET A 50 13.44 -10.37 -2.62
N GLN A 51 14.69 -10.31 -2.17
CA GLN A 51 15.84 -9.97 -3.02
C GLN A 51 15.97 -10.96 -4.18
N LEU A 52 15.84 -12.25 -3.89
CA LEU A 52 15.83 -13.30 -4.88
C LEU A 52 14.71 -13.10 -5.90
N THR A 53 13.48 -12.87 -5.42
CA THR A 53 12.28 -12.69 -6.25
C THR A 53 12.40 -11.48 -7.16
N PHE A 54 12.79 -10.31 -6.63
CA PHE A 54 12.94 -9.10 -7.43
C PHE A 54 14.08 -9.20 -8.42
N THR A 55 15.24 -9.74 -8.02
CA THR A 55 16.37 -9.85 -8.93
C THR A 55 16.07 -10.80 -10.08
N TRP A 56 15.42 -11.94 -9.81
CA TRP A 56 14.93 -12.82 -10.88
C TRP A 56 13.92 -12.12 -11.78
N GLY A 57 12.98 -11.35 -11.21
CA GLY A 57 12.05 -10.56 -12.00
C GLY A 57 12.75 -9.58 -12.95
N TYR A 58 13.79 -8.88 -12.48
CA TYR A 58 14.59 -7.98 -13.33
C TYR A 58 15.39 -8.74 -14.39
N ILE A 59 15.97 -9.90 -14.06
CA ILE A 59 16.68 -10.74 -15.04
C ILE A 59 15.72 -11.18 -16.15
N LEU A 60 14.54 -11.70 -15.79
CA LEU A 60 13.52 -12.14 -16.76
C LEU A 60 13.04 -10.99 -17.64
N GLU A 61 12.91 -9.79 -17.07
CA GLU A 61 12.56 -8.57 -17.81
C GLU A 61 13.64 -8.17 -18.82
N LYS A 62 14.92 -8.20 -18.41
CA LYS A 62 16.04 -7.91 -19.31
C LYS A 62 16.22 -8.96 -20.41
N LEU A 63 15.83 -10.20 -20.16
CA LEU A 63 15.81 -11.27 -21.15
C LEU A 63 14.57 -11.22 -22.07
N GLY A 64 13.62 -10.30 -21.83
CA GLY A 64 12.40 -10.15 -22.63
C GLY A 64 11.36 -11.25 -22.41
N ILE A 65 11.47 -12.03 -21.33
CA ILE A 65 10.57 -13.16 -21.02
C ILE A 65 9.27 -12.67 -20.41
N CYS A 66 9.35 -11.87 -19.34
CA CYS A 66 8.20 -11.22 -18.71
C CYS A 66 8.66 -10.01 -17.89
N SER A 67 7.78 -9.03 -17.68
CA SER A 67 8.12 -7.87 -16.85
C SER A 67 8.26 -8.26 -15.38
N MET A 68 9.12 -7.55 -14.65
CA MET A 68 9.38 -7.81 -13.22
C MET A 68 8.07 -7.82 -12.41
N PRO A 69 7.14 -6.85 -12.56
CA PRO A 69 5.88 -6.87 -11.82
C PRO A 69 4.98 -8.06 -12.17
N ARG A 70 4.97 -8.54 -13.42
CA ARG A 70 4.19 -9.75 -13.78
C ARG A 70 4.77 -11.00 -13.13
N PHE A 71 6.08 -11.16 -13.13
CA PHE A 71 6.74 -12.29 -12.47
C PHE A 71 6.45 -12.32 -10.98
N VAL A 72 6.60 -11.19 -10.30
CA VAL A 72 6.35 -11.11 -8.86
C VAL A 72 4.88 -11.39 -8.55
N ARG A 73 3.94 -10.75 -9.27
CA ARG A 73 2.49 -11.01 -9.10
C ARG A 73 2.16 -12.49 -9.29
N PHE A 74 2.73 -13.13 -10.31
CA PHE A 74 2.57 -14.57 -10.53
C PHE A 74 2.99 -15.39 -9.30
N LEU A 75 4.11 -15.07 -8.66
CA LEU A 75 4.54 -15.76 -7.44
C LEU A 75 3.63 -15.43 -6.25
N GLN A 76 3.20 -14.18 -6.10
CA GLN A 76 2.27 -13.77 -5.03
C GLN A 76 0.92 -14.50 -5.14
N ASP A 77 0.41 -14.72 -6.35
CA ASP A 77 -0.87 -15.40 -6.60
C ASP A 77 -0.79 -16.93 -6.36
N ARG A 78 0.43 -17.49 -6.22
CA ARG A 78 0.65 -18.90 -5.83
C ARG A 78 0.67 -19.10 -4.32
N LEU A 79 0.65 -18.03 -3.53
CA LEU A 79 0.47 -18.13 -2.09
C LEU A 79 -0.89 -18.75 -1.78
N THR A 80 -0.95 -19.54 -0.72
CA THR A 80 -2.11 -20.38 -0.41
C THR A 80 -3.39 -19.55 -0.23
N ILE A 81 -4.33 -19.68 -1.16
CA ILE A 81 -5.71 -19.20 -1.01
C ILE A 81 -6.46 -20.19 -0.13
N LYS A 82 -6.93 -19.76 1.04
CA LYS A 82 -7.71 -20.61 1.94
C LYS A 82 -9.19 -20.45 1.68
N ASN A 83 -9.85 -21.55 1.33
CA ASN A 83 -11.30 -21.57 1.22
C ASN A 83 -11.94 -21.47 2.61
N ASN A 84 -12.53 -20.32 2.91
CA ASN A 84 -13.29 -20.12 4.13
C ASN A 84 -14.73 -20.60 3.91
N ARG A 85 -15.10 -21.72 4.56
CA ARG A 85 -16.43 -22.32 4.39
C ARG A 85 -17.57 -21.41 4.83
N GLU A 86 -17.31 -20.37 5.62
CA GLU A 86 -18.30 -19.45 6.16
C GLU A 86 -18.50 -18.20 5.29
N VAL A 87 -17.72 -18.03 4.21
CA VAL A 87 -17.80 -16.86 3.32
C VAL A 87 -18.06 -17.34 1.89
N VAL A 88 -19.05 -16.75 1.23
CA VAL A 88 -19.24 -16.86 -0.23
C VAL A 88 -18.32 -15.85 -0.89
N VAL A 89 -17.53 -16.32 -1.84
CA VAL A 89 -16.63 -15.47 -2.63
C VAL A 89 -17.11 -15.47 -4.07
N THR A 90 -17.40 -14.28 -4.60
CA THR A 90 -17.89 -14.11 -5.97
C THR A 90 -16.99 -13.14 -6.72
N ASP A 91 -16.41 -13.61 -7.82
CA ASP A 91 -15.66 -12.77 -8.74
C ASP A 91 -16.62 -12.07 -9.71
N LEU A 92 -16.52 -10.75 -9.78
CA LEU A 92 -17.38 -9.89 -10.58
C LEU A 92 -16.53 -8.90 -11.40
N ARG A 93 -17.20 -8.16 -12.28
CA ARG A 93 -16.60 -7.05 -13.02
C ARG A 93 -17.53 -5.84 -13.00
N PHE A 94 -16.99 -4.69 -12.59
CA PHE A 94 -17.65 -3.39 -12.74
C PHE A 94 -17.04 -2.71 -13.97
N GLY A 95 -17.69 -2.92 -15.13
CA GLY A 95 -17.10 -2.57 -16.43
C GLY A 95 -15.82 -3.37 -16.68
N THR A 96 -14.69 -2.67 -16.86
CA THR A 96 -13.37 -3.31 -17.06
C THR A 96 -12.68 -3.70 -15.75
N ILE A 97 -13.21 -3.29 -14.60
CA ILE A 97 -12.55 -3.41 -13.29
C ILE A 97 -12.92 -4.75 -12.66
N PRO A 98 -11.98 -5.69 -12.48
CA PRO A 98 -12.27 -6.91 -11.73
C PRO A 98 -12.42 -6.57 -10.25
N VAL A 99 -13.44 -7.15 -9.62
CA VAL A 99 -13.72 -6.99 -8.19
C VAL A 99 -14.07 -8.35 -7.60
N ARG A 100 -13.80 -8.54 -6.31
CA ARG A 100 -14.14 -9.76 -5.60
C ARG A 100 -15.01 -9.42 -4.39
N LEU A 101 -16.21 -10.00 -4.37
CA LEU A 101 -17.16 -9.83 -3.29
C LEU A 101 -17.04 -10.99 -2.29
N PHE A 102 -16.94 -10.67 -1.01
CA PHE A 102 -16.92 -11.61 0.11
C PHE A 102 -18.17 -11.38 0.95
N GLN A 103 -19.02 -12.40 1.07
CA GLN A 103 -20.28 -12.32 1.80
C GLN A 103 -20.36 -13.44 2.85
N PRO A 104 -20.60 -13.15 4.13
CA PRO A 104 -20.78 -14.19 5.13
C PRO A 104 -22.01 -15.06 4.81
N LYS A 105 -21.89 -16.38 4.95
CA LYS A 105 -22.96 -17.35 4.62
C LYS A 105 -24.09 -17.40 5.64
N ALA A 106 -23.80 -17.01 6.88
CA ALA A 106 -24.82 -16.99 7.93
C ALA A 106 -26.02 -16.17 7.44
N VAL A 107 -27.24 -16.67 7.67
CA VAL A 107 -28.44 -15.89 7.34
C VAL A 107 -28.47 -14.69 8.28
N SER A 108 -28.61 -13.49 7.71
CA SER A 108 -28.83 -12.27 8.49
C SER A 108 -30.27 -11.83 8.34
N SER A 109 -30.91 -11.50 9.45
CA SER A 109 -32.22 -10.85 9.47
C SER A 109 -32.15 -9.32 9.28
N SER A 110 -30.92 -8.77 9.20
CA SER A 110 -30.67 -7.33 9.08
C SER A 110 -29.63 -7.03 8.00
N LEU A 111 -29.63 -5.77 7.51
CA LEU A 111 -28.59 -5.29 6.60
C LEU A 111 -27.21 -5.33 7.30
N ARG A 112 -26.20 -5.76 6.54
CA ARG A 112 -24.83 -5.91 7.03
C ARG A 112 -24.01 -4.65 6.88
N ARG A 113 -22.88 -4.60 7.58
CA ARG A 113 -21.81 -3.63 7.31
C ARG A 113 -21.24 -3.84 5.91
N GLY A 114 -20.76 -2.77 5.30
CA GLY A 114 -20.04 -2.80 4.03
C GLY A 114 -18.57 -2.47 4.21
N ILE A 115 -17.66 -3.15 3.50
CA ILE A 115 -16.25 -2.79 3.44
C ILE A 115 -15.83 -2.64 1.98
N LEU A 116 -15.35 -1.46 1.60
CA LEU A 116 -14.60 -1.25 0.37
C LEU A 116 -13.12 -1.47 0.67
N PHE A 117 -12.50 -2.48 0.06
CA PHE A 117 -11.10 -2.83 0.31
C PHE A 117 -10.20 -2.53 -0.90
N TYR A 118 -9.13 -1.76 -0.67
CA TYR A 118 -8.10 -1.46 -1.67
C TYR A 118 -6.77 -2.04 -1.21
N HIS A 119 -6.28 -2.99 -1.99
CA HIS A 119 -5.05 -3.69 -1.66
C HIS A 119 -3.80 -2.83 -1.91
N GLY A 120 -2.68 -3.14 -1.24
CA GLY A 120 -1.39 -2.45 -1.42
C GLY A 120 -0.58 -2.97 -2.62
N GLY A 121 0.72 -2.67 -2.65
CA GLY A 121 1.64 -3.12 -3.73
C GLY A 121 2.11 -2.01 -4.67
N GLY A 122 1.98 -0.74 -4.27
CA GLY A 122 2.58 0.40 -4.99
C GLY A 122 2.04 0.62 -6.41
N SER A 123 0.86 0.10 -6.74
CA SER A 123 0.31 0.09 -8.11
C SER A 123 1.13 -0.73 -9.13
N LEU A 124 1.99 -1.64 -8.67
CA LEU A 124 2.74 -2.61 -9.50
C LEU A 124 2.42 -4.05 -9.10
N LEU A 125 2.36 -4.30 -7.79
CA LEU A 125 2.19 -5.62 -7.19
C LEU A 125 0.80 -5.78 -6.57
N GLY A 126 0.53 -6.97 -6.02
CA GLY A 126 -0.72 -7.30 -5.36
C GLY A 126 -1.86 -7.63 -6.34
N SER A 127 -2.80 -8.42 -5.86
CA SER A 127 -3.96 -8.88 -6.63
C SER A 127 -5.14 -9.20 -5.72
N LEU A 128 -6.29 -9.54 -6.33
CA LEU A 128 -7.43 -10.10 -5.60
C LEU A 128 -7.12 -11.44 -4.93
N ASP A 129 -6.19 -12.21 -5.50
CA ASP A 129 -5.78 -13.52 -4.99
C ASP A 129 -4.82 -13.38 -3.82
N SER A 130 -3.81 -12.51 -3.94
CA SER A 130 -2.81 -12.32 -2.90
C SER A 130 -3.38 -11.69 -1.62
N TYR A 131 -4.52 -10.99 -1.71
CA TYR A 131 -5.25 -10.42 -0.57
C TYR A 131 -6.51 -11.21 -0.20
N HIS A 132 -6.73 -12.39 -0.79
CA HIS A 132 -7.91 -13.19 -0.55
C HIS A 132 -8.10 -13.52 0.94
N ASN A 133 -7.04 -13.99 1.60
CA ASN A 133 -7.13 -14.46 2.98
C ASN A 133 -7.47 -13.33 3.95
N VAL A 134 -6.86 -12.15 3.80
CA VAL A 134 -7.18 -10.99 4.66
C VAL A 134 -8.60 -10.48 4.40
N CYS A 135 -9.03 -10.41 3.15
CA CYS A 135 -10.39 -9.99 2.81
C CYS A 135 -11.44 -10.96 3.34
N SER A 136 -11.21 -12.27 3.18
CA SER A 136 -12.08 -13.33 3.67
C SER A 136 -12.18 -13.33 5.20
N PHE A 137 -11.04 -13.12 5.89
CA PHE A 137 -11.00 -12.99 7.34
C PHE A 137 -11.75 -11.75 7.83
N LEU A 138 -11.50 -10.58 7.22
CA LEU A 138 -12.19 -9.33 7.57
C LEU A 138 -13.70 -9.47 7.39
N ALA A 139 -14.15 -10.01 6.25
CA ALA A 139 -15.58 -10.22 5.97
C ALA A 139 -16.23 -11.11 7.03
N ARG A 140 -15.60 -12.23 7.40
CA ARG A 140 -16.09 -13.14 8.44
C ARG A 140 -16.14 -12.48 9.82
N GLU A 141 -15.01 -11.98 10.30
CA GLU A 141 -14.88 -11.53 11.70
C GLU A 141 -15.70 -10.27 12.02
N THR A 142 -15.99 -9.45 11.01
CA THR A 142 -16.79 -8.23 11.14
C THR A 142 -18.26 -8.41 10.74
N ASP A 143 -18.64 -9.61 10.27
CA ASP A 143 -19.94 -9.89 9.63
C ASP A 143 -20.30 -8.82 8.57
N SER A 144 -19.34 -8.53 7.70
CA SER A 144 -19.47 -7.50 6.66
C SER A 144 -19.48 -8.10 5.27
N VAL A 145 -20.23 -7.48 4.37
CA VAL A 145 -20.03 -7.67 2.93
C VAL A 145 -18.83 -6.83 2.51
N LEU A 146 -17.79 -7.48 1.99
CA LEU A 146 -16.55 -6.82 1.59
C LEU A 146 -16.38 -6.89 0.07
N LEU A 147 -16.17 -5.74 -0.56
CA LEU A 147 -15.79 -5.62 -1.97
C LEU A 147 -14.30 -5.28 -2.07
N SER A 148 -13.50 -6.22 -2.57
CA SER A 148 -12.09 -6.01 -2.87
C SER A 148 -11.93 -5.54 -4.32
N VAL A 149 -11.23 -4.42 -4.52
CA VAL A 149 -11.07 -3.80 -5.85
C VAL A 149 -9.75 -4.23 -6.49
N GLY A 150 -9.85 -4.93 -7.62
CA GLY A 150 -8.71 -5.39 -8.41
C GLY A 150 -8.26 -4.36 -9.44
N TYR A 151 -8.01 -3.12 -9.02
CA TYR A 151 -7.66 -1.99 -9.89
C TYR A 151 -6.51 -2.32 -10.85
N ARG A 152 -6.52 -1.72 -12.05
CA ARG A 152 -5.45 -1.89 -13.05
C ARG A 152 -4.17 -1.17 -12.62
N LYS A 153 -3.02 -1.65 -13.10
CA LYS A 153 -1.69 -1.35 -12.54
C LYS A 153 -0.63 -1.16 -13.62
N ALA A 154 0.49 -0.56 -13.23
CA ALA A 154 1.70 -0.50 -14.03
C ALA A 154 2.31 -1.92 -14.21
N PRO A 155 3.08 -2.14 -15.29
CA PRO A 155 3.42 -1.19 -16.35
C PRO A 155 2.33 -1.03 -17.43
N GLU A 156 1.27 -1.83 -17.41
CA GLU A 156 0.24 -1.76 -18.45
C GLU A 156 -0.63 -0.50 -18.35
N HIS A 157 -0.82 0.00 -17.13
CA HIS A 157 -1.72 1.11 -16.84
C HIS A 157 -1.09 2.06 -15.82
N HIS A 158 -0.67 3.23 -16.30
CA HIS A 158 -0.13 4.32 -15.50
C HIS A 158 -1.25 5.17 -14.87
N TYR A 159 -0.89 6.15 -14.04
CA TYR A 159 -1.77 7.18 -13.55
C TYR A 159 -2.54 7.84 -14.71
N PRO A 160 -3.86 8.10 -14.56
CA PRO A 160 -4.68 7.96 -13.35
C PRO A 160 -5.48 6.65 -13.24
N VAL A 161 -5.12 5.60 -13.99
CA VAL A 161 -6.01 4.43 -14.16
C VAL A 161 -6.31 3.71 -12.83
N ALA A 162 -5.30 3.44 -12.00
CA ALA A 162 -5.48 2.71 -10.74
C ALA A 162 -6.46 3.42 -9.80
N VAL A 163 -6.26 4.72 -9.56
CA VAL A 163 -7.13 5.54 -8.70
C VAL A 163 -8.52 5.72 -9.31
N THR A 164 -8.61 5.89 -10.63
CA THR A 164 -9.89 5.97 -11.35
C THR A 164 -10.70 4.68 -11.21
N ASP A 165 -10.05 3.52 -11.29
CA ASP A 165 -10.69 2.22 -11.08
C ASP A 165 -11.20 2.10 -9.64
N CYS A 166 -10.40 2.52 -8.65
CA CYS A 166 -10.85 2.54 -7.26
C CYS A 166 -12.10 3.41 -7.09
N ILE A 167 -12.07 4.67 -7.56
CA ILE A 167 -13.20 5.61 -7.49
C ILE A 167 -14.46 5.04 -8.14
N ASN A 168 -14.34 4.53 -9.38
CA ASN A 168 -15.47 4.00 -10.13
C ASN A 168 -16.07 2.75 -9.46
N ALA A 169 -15.23 1.86 -8.92
CA ALA A 169 -15.69 0.70 -8.19
C ALA A 169 -16.40 1.09 -6.87
N SER A 170 -15.89 2.09 -6.15
CA SER A 170 -16.55 2.63 -4.95
C SER A 170 -17.93 3.18 -5.27
N ILE A 171 -18.02 4.05 -6.29
CA ILE A 171 -19.28 4.67 -6.70
C ILE A 171 -20.28 3.59 -7.12
N HIS A 172 -19.85 2.59 -7.89
CA HIS A 172 -20.73 1.49 -8.30
C HIS A 172 -21.27 0.74 -7.09
N PHE A 173 -20.39 0.31 -6.17
CA PHE A 173 -20.79 -0.42 -4.97
C PHE A 173 -21.75 0.39 -4.08
N LEU A 174 -21.44 1.67 -3.85
CA LEU A 174 -22.26 2.58 -3.05
C LEU A 174 -23.66 2.80 -3.67
N LYS A 175 -23.81 2.71 -5.00
CA LYS A 175 -25.11 2.78 -5.67
C LYS A 175 -25.91 1.48 -5.62
N THR A 176 -25.26 0.34 -5.34
CA THR A 176 -25.87 -0.99 -5.41
C THR A 176 -25.86 -1.72 -4.06
N LEU A 177 -25.72 -1.02 -2.94
CA LEU A 177 -25.61 -1.61 -1.60
C LEU A 177 -26.80 -2.51 -1.25
N GLU A 178 -28.02 -2.11 -1.62
CA GLU A 178 -29.25 -2.86 -1.37
C GLU A 178 -29.19 -4.26 -1.99
N ALA A 179 -28.68 -4.37 -3.23
CA ALA A 179 -28.55 -5.64 -3.94
C ALA A 179 -27.60 -6.62 -3.24
N TYR A 180 -26.71 -6.11 -2.38
CA TYR A 180 -25.78 -6.91 -1.60
C TYR A 180 -26.19 -7.06 -0.13
N GLY A 181 -27.34 -6.51 0.28
CA GLY A 181 -27.81 -6.52 1.65
C GLY A 181 -26.95 -5.68 2.60
N VAL A 182 -26.37 -4.59 2.10
CA VAL A 182 -25.50 -3.69 2.88
C VAL A 182 -26.28 -2.47 3.37
N ASP A 183 -26.07 -2.12 4.64
CA ASP A 183 -26.59 -0.91 5.26
C ASP A 183 -25.80 0.32 4.76
N PRO A 184 -26.44 1.28 4.08
CA PRO A 184 -25.77 2.48 3.55
C PRO A 184 -25.13 3.35 4.63
N SER A 185 -25.57 3.27 5.89
CA SER A 185 -24.99 4.05 7.00
C SER A 185 -23.74 3.42 7.63
N ARG A 186 -23.37 2.20 7.21
CA ARG A 186 -22.32 1.38 7.86
C ARG A 186 -21.25 0.89 6.87
N VAL A 187 -20.96 1.69 5.85
CA VAL A 187 -19.90 1.40 4.87
C VAL A 187 -18.58 1.99 5.33
N VAL A 188 -17.54 1.17 5.41
CA VAL A 188 -16.17 1.56 5.76
C VAL A 188 -15.29 1.44 4.51
N ALA A 189 -14.40 2.42 4.29
CA ALA A 189 -13.33 2.29 3.30
C ALA A 189 -12.05 1.83 4.01
N CYS A 190 -11.41 0.78 3.51
CA CYS A 190 -10.25 0.14 4.12
C CYS A 190 -9.17 -0.13 3.07
N GLY A 191 -7.90 0.09 3.42
CA GLY A 191 -6.82 -0.20 2.49
C GLY A 191 -5.46 -0.07 3.14
N GLU A 192 -4.45 -0.62 2.47
CA GLU A 192 -3.07 -0.58 2.96
C GLU A 192 -2.09 0.04 1.96
N SER A 193 -1.04 0.70 2.45
CA SER A 193 0.02 1.27 1.61
C SER A 193 -0.59 2.19 0.53
N PHE A 194 -0.35 1.91 -0.76
CA PHE A 194 -1.03 2.60 -1.88
C PHE A 194 -2.57 2.56 -1.78
N GLY A 195 -3.14 1.42 -1.39
CA GLY A 195 -4.58 1.28 -1.17
C GLY A 195 -5.08 2.11 0.02
N GLY A 196 -4.23 2.35 1.02
CA GLY A 196 -4.51 3.30 2.10
C GLY A 196 -4.58 4.75 1.57
N GLY A 197 -3.64 5.13 0.68
CA GLY A 197 -3.72 6.41 -0.04
C GLY A 197 -5.02 6.53 -0.85
N ALA A 198 -5.44 5.45 -1.53
CA ALA A 198 -6.70 5.41 -2.26
C ALA A 198 -7.92 5.60 -1.35
N VAL A 199 -7.94 5.04 -0.13
CA VAL A 199 -9.00 5.32 0.86
C VAL A 199 -9.07 6.81 1.18
N ALA A 200 -7.93 7.45 1.45
CA ALA A 200 -7.89 8.88 1.76
C ALA A 200 -8.41 9.72 0.59
N LEU A 201 -7.95 9.44 -0.64
CA LEU A 201 -8.41 10.12 -1.84
C LEU A 201 -9.93 9.95 -2.07
N ILE A 202 -10.42 8.72 -2.02
CA ILE A 202 -11.84 8.42 -2.31
C ILE A 202 -12.74 9.09 -1.28
N THR A 203 -12.38 9.05 0.00
CA THR A 203 -13.18 9.73 1.03
C THR A 203 -13.18 11.24 0.83
N GLN A 204 -12.09 11.84 0.38
CA GLN A 204 -12.02 13.26 0.00
C GLN A 204 -12.90 13.59 -1.23
N ILE A 205 -12.88 12.76 -2.27
CA ILE A 205 -13.70 12.95 -3.49
C ILE A 205 -15.20 12.82 -3.19
N LEU A 206 -15.57 11.95 -2.24
CA LEU A 206 -16.96 11.73 -1.86
C LEU A 206 -17.52 12.84 -0.97
N VAL A 207 -16.69 13.76 -0.46
CA VAL A 207 -17.18 14.93 0.30
C VAL A 207 -18.15 15.73 -0.57
N GLY A 208 -19.36 15.95 -0.05
CA GLY A 208 -20.42 16.72 -0.73
C GLY A 208 -21.20 15.94 -1.80
N ARG A 209 -20.90 14.66 -2.06
CA ARG A 209 -21.70 13.80 -2.95
C ARG A 209 -22.98 13.33 -2.24
N THR A 210 -24.08 14.07 -2.41
CA THR A 210 -25.38 13.74 -1.81
C THR A 210 -26.14 12.63 -2.53
N ASP A 211 -25.71 12.25 -3.74
CA ASP A 211 -26.25 11.13 -4.51
C ASP A 211 -25.74 9.76 -4.05
N LEU A 212 -24.83 9.72 -3.08
CA LEU A 212 -24.20 8.50 -2.57
C LEU A 212 -24.29 8.43 -1.03
N PRO A 213 -24.38 7.22 -0.45
CA PRO A 213 -24.18 7.03 0.98
C PRO A 213 -22.82 7.53 1.45
N GLN A 214 -22.78 8.10 2.66
CA GLN A 214 -21.54 8.55 3.28
C GLN A 214 -20.71 7.37 3.77
N ILE A 215 -19.39 7.47 3.63
CA ILE A 215 -18.46 6.53 4.27
C ILE A 215 -18.48 6.78 5.78
N ARG A 216 -18.79 5.74 6.57
CA ARG A 216 -18.89 5.80 8.03
C ARG A 216 -17.55 6.03 8.71
N ALA A 217 -16.49 5.41 8.19
CA ALA A 217 -15.12 5.51 8.70
C ALA A 217 -14.10 5.16 7.62
N GLN A 218 -12.88 5.67 7.78
CA GLN A 218 -11.71 5.34 6.94
C GLN A 218 -10.68 4.53 7.74
N VAL A 219 -10.30 3.36 7.23
CA VAL A 219 -9.28 2.48 7.82
C VAL A 219 -8.05 2.52 6.92
N LEU A 220 -6.96 3.06 7.46
CA LEU A 220 -5.76 3.42 6.73
C LEU A 220 -4.58 2.67 7.32
N ILE A 221 -4.11 1.64 6.62
CA ILE A 221 -3.03 0.79 7.11
C ILE A 221 -1.71 1.25 6.47
N TYR A 222 -0.84 1.89 7.26
CA TYR A 222 0.43 2.52 6.83
C TYR A 222 0.33 3.19 5.44
N PRO A 223 -0.61 4.14 5.26
CA PRO A 223 -0.94 4.68 3.95
C PRO A 223 0.23 5.45 3.34
N VAL A 224 0.35 5.36 2.01
CA VAL A 224 1.17 6.30 1.23
C VAL A 224 0.33 7.57 1.02
N MET A 225 0.78 8.69 1.54
CA MET A 225 -0.01 9.92 1.58
C MET A 225 0.54 11.03 0.68
N GLN A 226 1.80 10.91 0.26
CA GLN A 226 2.50 11.90 -0.55
C GLN A 226 3.81 11.33 -1.12
N ALA A 227 4.32 11.93 -2.19
CA ALA A 227 5.68 11.70 -2.70
C ALA A 227 6.50 13.00 -2.82
N ILE A 228 6.07 14.06 -2.14
CA ILE A 228 6.57 15.44 -2.20
C ILE A 228 7.79 15.65 -1.30
N ASN A 229 7.67 15.28 -0.02
CA ASN A 229 8.72 15.33 0.98
C ASN A 229 9.27 13.93 1.24
N LEU A 230 10.35 13.59 0.54
CA LEU A 230 11.06 12.31 0.68
C LEU A 230 12.26 12.42 1.65
N GLN A 231 12.33 13.51 2.43
CA GLN A 231 13.39 13.78 3.41
C GLN A 231 12.94 13.53 4.86
N LEU A 232 11.76 12.94 5.07
CA LEU A 232 11.24 12.65 6.41
C LEU A 232 12.16 11.68 7.18
N PRO A 233 12.23 11.76 8.53
CA PRO A 233 13.07 10.89 9.34
C PRO A 233 12.94 9.39 9.03
N SER A 234 11.72 8.89 8.82
CA SER A 234 11.47 7.49 8.49
C SER A 234 12.10 7.05 7.15
N PHE A 235 12.26 7.95 6.18
CA PHE A 235 12.92 7.62 4.90
C PHE A 235 14.39 7.27 5.11
N GLN A 236 15.08 7.97 6.01
CA GLN A 236 16.48 7.69 6.31
C GLN A 236 16.62 6.44 7.19
N GLN A 237 15.75 6.29 8.18
CA GLN A 237 15.77 5.18 9.14
C GLN A 237 15.46 3.83 8.49
N ASN A 238 14.54 3.81 7.53
CA ASN A 238 13.92 2.58 7.01
C ASN A 238 14.18 2.35 5.50
N GLN A 239 15.24 2.94 4.93
CA GLN A 239 15.52 2.87 3.47
C GLN A 239 15.78 1.46 2.90
N ASN A 240 16.13 0.48 3.74
CA ASN A 240 16.51 -0.88 3.32
C ASN A 240 15.55 -1.96 3.83
N VAL A 241 14.38 -1.58 4.34
CA VAL A 241 13.40 -2.53 4.89
C VAL A 241 12.86 -3.45 3.78
N PRO A 242 12.62 -4.76 4.05
CA PRO A 242 11.93 -5.65 3.13
C PRO A 242 10.57 -5.09 2.68
N PHE A 243 10.09 -5.47 1.50
CA PHE A 243 8.91 -4.92 0.81
C PHE A 243 9.00 -3.48 0.33
N LEU A 244 9.67 -2.58 1.05
CA LEU A 244 9.76 -1.17 0.67
C LEU A 244 11.16 -0.61 0.91
N SER A 245 12.10 -1.04 0.07
CA SER A 245 13.39 -0.34 -0.05
C SER A 245 13.20 0.98 -0.80
N LEU A 246 14.11 1.93 -0.59
CA LEU A 246 14.11 3.21 -1.30
C LEU A 246 14.10 2.99 -2.82
N GLN A 247 14.90 2.05 -3.32
CA GLN A 247 14.94 1.73 -4.74
C GLN A 247 13.58 1.23 -5.24
N PHE A 248 12.93 0.34 -4.49
CA PHE A 248 11.64 -0.21 -4.91
C PHE A 248 10.51 0.82 -4.81
N MET A 249 10.51 1.67 -3.77
CA MET A 249 9.58 2.79 -3.66
C MET A 249 9.68 3.72 -4.87
N MET A 250 10.90 4.08 -5.27
CA MET A 250 11.11 4.90 -6.47
C MET A 250 10.66 4.20 -7.74
N THR A 251 10.92 2.90 -7.90
CA THR A 251 10.36 2.11 -9.02
C THR A 251 8.83 2.18 -9.03
N CYS A 252 8.17 2.08 -7.87
CA CYS A 252 6.72 2.18 -7.76
C CYS A 252 6.20 3.56 -8.19
N VAL A 253 6.73 4.64 -7.61
CA VAL A 253 6.31 6.02 -7.93
C VAL A 253 6.55 6.33 -9.40
N CYS A 254 7.75 6.03 -9.92
CA CYS A 254 8.11 6.29 -11.30
C CYS A 254 7.27 5.48 -12.29
N SER A 255 7.06 4.19 -12.04
CA SER A 255 6.22 3.38 -12.93
C SER A 255 4.75 3.77 -12.83
N TYR A 256 4.25 4.17 -11.66
CA TYR A 256 2.87 4.61 -11.50
C TYR A 256 2.62 5.93 -12.25
N LEU A 257 3.50 6.93 -12.10
CA LEU A 257 3.35 8.25 -12.71
C LEU A 257 3.97 8.37 -14.12
N ALA A 258 4.52 7.28 -14.65
CA ALA A 258 5.26 7.28 -15.92
C ALA A 258 6.44 8.28 -15.93
N ILE A 259 7.13 8.42 -14.80
CA ILE A 259 8.32 9.26 -14.63
C ILE A 259 9.57 8.42 -14.93
N ASP A 260 10.55 9.01 -15.63
CA ASP A 260 11.86 8.37 -15.81
C ASP A 260 12.62 8.28 -14.47
N LEU A 261 13.13 7.08 -14.16
CA LEU A 261 13.82 6.81 -12.89
C LEU A 261 15.12 7.61 -12.72
N SER A 262 15.69 8.16 -13.79
CA SER A 262 16.84 9.09 -13.73
C SER A 262 16.55 10.35 -12.89
N TRP A 263 15.29 10.74 -12.71
CA TRP A 263 14.89 11.85 -11.84
C TRP A 263 14.92 11.52 -10.35
N LYS A 264 15.23 10.28 -9.97
CA LYS A 264 15.25 9.83 -8.57
C LYS A 264 15.99 10.79 -7.63
N ASP A 265 17.20 11.21 -7.99
CA ASP A 265 18.00 12.07 -7.13
C ASP A 265 17.40 13.48 -7.00
N ALA A 266 16.81 14.01 -8.07
CA ALA A 266 16.11 15.29 -8.07
C ALA A 266 14.86 15.24 -7.18
N MET A 267 14.08 14.16 -7.26
CA MET A 267 12.92 13.91 -6.42
C MET A 267 13.30 13.82 -4.94
N MET A 268 14.30 13.00 -4.60
CA MET A 268 14.74 12.80 -3.22
C MET A 268 15.26 14.09 -2.56
N LYS A 269 15.94 14.95 -3.33
CA LYS A 269 16.45 16.24 -2.86
C LYS A 269 15.41 17.37 -2.94
N GLY A 270 14.20 17.08 -3.43
CA GLY A 270 13.13 18.06 -3.62
C GLY A 270 13.44 19.14 -4.66
N ALA A 271 14.36 18.87 -5.61
CA ALA A 271 14.71 19.80 -6.67
C ALA A 271 13.55 20.04 -7.65
N CYS A 272 12.62 19.10 -7.76
CA CYS A 272 11.41 19.22 -8.58
C CYS A 272 10.26 19.97 -7.89
N ILE A 273 10.44 20.47 -6.66
CA ILE A 273 9.39 21.13 -5.89
C ILE A 273 9.52 22.66 -6.01
N PRO A 274 8.56 23.38 -6.62
CA PRO A 274 8.60 24.84 -6.68
C PRO A 274 8.61 25.46 -5.27
N ARG A 275 9.39 26.54 -5.08
CA ARG A 275 9.57 27.18 -3.76
C ARG A 275 8.25 27.70 -3.17
N ASP A 276 7.39 28.29 -3.99
CA ASP A 276 6.08 28.78 -3.55
C ASP A 276 5.14 27.64 -3.17
N PHE A 277 5.18 26.54 -3.92
CA PHE A 277 4.43 25.33 -3.58
C PHE A 277 4.88 24.79 -2.21
N TRP A 278 6.19 24.65 -1.99
CA TRP A 278 6.73 24.23 -0.70
C TRP A 278 6.33 25.17 0.44
N LYS A 279 6.48 26.49 0.24
CA LYS A 279 6.11 27.49 1.24
C LYS A 279 4.64 27.37 1.66
N LYS A 280 3.74 27.09 0.72
CA LYS A 280 2.30 26.90 0.98
C LYS A 280 2.00 25.61 1.75
N HIS A 281 2.63 24.50 1.38
CA HIS A 281 2.27 23.16 1.87
C HIS A 281 3.19 22.61 2.98
N ARG A 282 4.35 23.24 3.26
CA ARG A 282 5.30 22.80 4.31
C ARG A 282 4.66 22.69 5.68
N LYS A 283 3.63 23.48 5.97
CA LYS A 283 2.89 23.42 7.24
C LYS A 283 2.24 22.05 7.49
N TRP A 284 2.01 21.26 6.45
CA TRP A 284 1.46 19.89 6.54
C TRP A 284 2.52 18.83 6.28
N LEU A 285 3.48 19.10 5.38
CA LEU A 285 4.46 18.13 4.90
C LEU A 285 5.72 18.03 5.77
N SER A 286 6.00 19.02 6.63
CA SER A 286 7.27 19.08 7.36
C SER A 286 7.32 18.11 8.54
N SER A 287 8.51 17.56 8.79
CA SER A 287 8.83 16.75 9.98
C SER A 287 8.51 17.43 11.32
N ASP A 288 8.38 18.77 11.35
CA ASP A 288 7.98 19.53 12.54
C ASP A 288 6.61 19.11 13.11
N ASN A 289 5.80 18.47 12.28
CA ASN A 289 4.48 17.95 12.64
C ASN A 289 4.52 16.57 13.30
N LEU A 290 5.67 15.89 13.30
CA LEU A 290 5.80 14.56 13.88
C LEU A 290 5.79 14.61 15.43
N PRO A 291 5.29 13.57 16.12
CA PRO A 291 5.48 13.42 17.56
C PRO A 291 6.97 13.42 17.94
N LYS A 292 7.32 13.98 19.10
CA LYS A 292 8.73 14.17 19.53
C LYS A 292 9.57 12.88 19.44
N ARG A 293 8.99 11.71 19.73
CA ARG A 293 9.69 10.41 19.70
C ARG A 293 10.17 9.99 18.30
N PHE A 294 9.55 10.52 17.25
CA PHE A 294 9.86 10.19 15.84
C PHE A 294 10.69 11.26 15.15
N ARG A 295 10.95 12.40 15.82
CA ARG A 295 11.86 13.42 15.31
C ARG A 295 13.29 12.96 15.53
N SER A 296 14.11 13.03 14.49
CA SER A 296 15.56 12.84 14.66
C SER A 296 16.17 14.11 15.26
N LYS A 297 16.98 13.96 16.32
CA LYS A 297 17.68 15.09 16.96
C LYS A 297 18.82 15.64 16.12
N ASP A 298 19.38 14.79 15.25
CA ASP A 298 20.60 15.06 14.49
C ASP A 298 20.34 15.29 12.99
N GLN A 299 19.07 15.35 12.59
CA GLN A 299 18.72 15.51 11.18
C GLN A 299 18.77 16.99 10.80
N PRO A 300 19.48 17.34 9.70
CA PRO A 300 19.53 18.71 9.23
C PRO A 300 18.14 19.19 8.81
N PRO A 301 17.89 20.52 8.84
CA PRO A 301 16.63 21.08 8.38
C PRO A 301 16.32 20.63 6.95
N GLU A 302 15.04 20.29 6.70
CA GLU A 302 14.54 19.95 5.37
C GLU A 302 14.83 21.11 4.41
N THR A 303 15.77 20.90 3.50
CA THR A 303 16.19 21.91 2.53
C THR A 303 16.02 21.36 1.13
N LEU A 304 15.22 22.07 0.33
CA LEU A 304 15.10 21.75 -1.08
C LEU A 304 16.40 22.13 -1.80
N ALA A 305 16.89 21.25 -2.65
CA ALA A 305 17.93 21.57 -3.62
C ALA A 305 17.52 22.74 -4.54
N PRO A 306 18.48 23.33 -5.30
CA PRO A 306 18.14 24.27 -6.36
C PRO A 306 17.05 23.70 -7.28
N PHE A 307 16.08 24.54 -7.64
CA PHE A 307 14.96 24.11 -8.46
C PHE A 307 15.45 23.65 -9.85
N ASN A 308 14.97 22.51 -10.30
CA ASN A 308 15.22 21.97 -11.62
C ASN A 308 13.89 21.92 -12.39
N GLU A 309 13.79 22.74 -13.44
CA GLU A 309 12.57 22.90 -14.23
C GLU A 309 12.22 21.64 -15.03
N ASP A 310 13.21 20.99 -15.64
CA ASP A 310 13.00 19.73 -16.39
C ASP A 310 12.49 18.63 -15.46
N ALA A 311 13.09 18.49 -14.28
CA ALA A 311 12.62 17.56 -13.26
C ALA A 311 11.18 17.88 -12.84
N TYR A 312 10.86 19.16 -12.64
CA TYR A 312 9.50 19.57 -12.30
C TYR A 312 8.49 19.22 -13.39
N LEU A 313 8.78 19.49 -14.66
CA LEU A 313 7.86 19.21 -15.77
C LEU A 313 7.55 17.72 -15.89
N GLU A 314 8.55 16.87 -15.67
CA GLU A 314 8.42 15.41 -15.68
C GLU A 314 7.68 14.89 -14.45
N THR A 315 7.87 15.51 -13.27
CA THR A 315 7.34 14.97 -12.01
C THR A 315 6.14 15.71 -11.43
N LYS A 316 5.63 16.76 -12.09
CA LYS A 316 4.60 17.67 -11.53
C LYS A 316 3.32 16.97 -11.03
N GLN A 317 2.97 15.80 -11.59
CA GLN A 317 1.81 15.01 -11.17
C GLN A 317 1.91 14.51 -9.72
N MET A 318 3.13 14.43 -9.15
CA MET A 318 3.33 14.13 -7.73
C MET A 318 2.73 15.20 -6.80
N LEU A 319 2.49 16.40 -7.33
CA LEU A 319 1.96 17.54 -6.58
C LEU A 319 0.43 17.64 -6.67
N ASP A 320 -0.20 16.78 -7.48
CA ASP A 320 -1.65 16.70 -7.59
C ASP A 320 -2.24 16.09 -6.31
N VAL A 321 -3.37 16.63 -5.84
CA VAL A 321 -4.06 16.12 -4.64
C VAL A 321 -4.43 14.63 -4.78
N ASP A 322 -4.70 14.18 -6.01
CA ASP A 322 -4.99 12.78 -6.33
C ASP A 322 -3.82 11.83 -6.03
N ASN A 323 -2.59 12.33 -6.04
CA ASN A 323 -1.37 11.57 -5.73
C ASN A 323 -0.78 11.93 -4.37
N ALA A 324 -1.23 13.02 -3.76
CA ALA A 324 -0.81 13.49 -2.45
C ALA A 324 -2.02 13.92 -1.60
N PRO A 325 -2.88 12.99 -1.15
CA PRO A 325 -4.08 13.33 -0.37
C PRO A 325 -3.78 14.10 0.94
N LEU A 326 -2.53 14.11 1.41
CA LEU A 326 -2.10 14.92 2.56
C LEU A 326 -2.22 16.44 2.33
N ILE A 327 -2.11 16.91 1.08
CA ILE A 327 -2.16 18.35 0.75
C ILE A 327 -3.57 18.86 0.42
N ALA A 328 -4.60 18.03 0.59
CA ALA A 328 -5.98 18.45 0.38
C ALA A 328 -6.36 19.63 1.28
N GLU A 329 -7.28 20.46 0.79
CA GLU A 329 -7.71 21.67 1.46
C GLU A 329 -8.30 21.39 2.85
N ASP A 330 -8.06 22.30 3.80
CA ASP A 330 -8.59 22.28 5.17
C ASP A 330 -10.09 21.95 5.20
N LYS A 331 -10.87 22.63 4.34
CA LYS A 331 -12.32 22.46 4.23
C LYS A 331 -12.76 21.04 3.83
N ILE A 332 -11.95 20.32 3.05
CA ILE A 332 -12.24 18.95 2.64
C ILE A 332 -11.89 18.00 3.78
N ILE A 333 -10.71 18.16 4.37
CA ILE A 333 -10.25 17.33 5.50
C ILE A 333 -11.24 17.41 6.68
N ALA A 334 -11.74 18.60 7.02
CA ALA A 334 -12.68 18.81 8.12
C ALA A 334 -14.02 18.07 7.96
N GLN A 335 -14.36 17.64 6.74
CA GLN A 335 -15.60 16.91 6.43
C GLN A 335 -15.40 15.39 6.35
N LEU A 336 -14.17 14.90 6.51
CA LEU A 336 -13.88 13.48 6.40
C LEU A 336 -14.46 12.68 7.58
N PRO A 337 -14.81 11.41 7.37
CA PRO A 337 -15.28 10.54 8.45
C PRO A 337 -14.13 10.22 9.41
N GLU A 338 -14.51 9.72 10.60
CA GLU A 338 -13.52 9.25 11.58
C GLU A 338 -12.56 8.21 11.00
N ALA A 339 -11.32 8.23 11.49
CA ALA A 339 -10.24 7.43 10.93
C ALA A 339 -9.66 6.45 11.95
N PHE A 340 -9.35 5.24 11.48
CA PHE A 340 -8.44 4.32 12.15
C PHE A 340 -7.14 4.24 11.36
N LEU A 341 -6.07 4.72 11.97
CA LEU A 341 -4.75 4.81 11.35
C LEU A 341 -3.80 3.79 11.98
N VAL A 342 -3.23 2.93 11.14
CA VAL A 342 -2.15 2.03 11.53
C VAL A 342 -0.84 2.57 10.99
N SER A 343 0.20 2.53 11.81
CA SER A 343 1.58 2.83 11.38
C SER A 343 2.51 1.76 11.92
N CYS A 344 3.56 1.44 11.17
CA CYS A 344 4.59 0.47 11.55
C CYS A 344 5.87 1.21 11.93
N GLU A 345 6.61 0.71 12.94
CA GLU A 345 7.87 1.35 13.35
C GLU A 345 8.96 1.20 12.27
N VAL A 346 9.05 0.02 11.68
CA VAL A 346 10.03 -0.33 10.65
C VAL A 346 9.43 -0.07 9.26
N ASP A 347 9.07 1.18 8.97
CA ASP A 347 8.42 1.58 7.72
C ASP A 347 8.89 2.95 7.23
N MET A 348 9.22 3.05 5.94
CA MET A 348 9.58 4.30 5.27
C MET A 348 8.43 5.30 5.25
N VAL A 349 7.18 4.83 5.14
CA VAL A 349 5.98 5.69 5.12
C VAL A 349 5.30 5.77 6.50
N ARG A 350 6.04 5.45 7.57
CA ARG A 350 5.58 5.69 8.94
C ARG A 350 5.21 7.16 9.13
N ASP A 351 6.09 8.06 8.71
CA ASP A 351 5.91 9.48 8.97
C ASP A 351 4.74 10.06 8.15
N ASP A 352 4.46 9.55 6.95
CA ASP A 352 3.24 9.86 6.18
C ASP A 352 1.97 9.61 6.99
N SER A 353 1.90 8.47 7.68
CA SER A 353 0.76 8.10 8.54
C SER A 353 0.60 9.09 9.69
N LEU A 354 1.72 9.54 10.28
CA LEU A 354 1.74 10.47 11.41
C LEU A 354 1.40 11.90 11.01
N LEU A 355 1.88 12.34 9.84
CA LEU A 355 1.52 13.63 9.26
C LEU A 355 0.02 13.69 8.95
N TYR A 356 -0.54 12.63 8.34
CA TYR A 356 -1.97 12.60 8.06
C TYR A 356 -2.83 12.48 9.33
N LYS A 357 -2.39 11.69 10.33
CA LYS A 357 -3.01 11.70 11.67
C LYS A 357 -3.14 13.13 12.21
N LYS A 358 -2.02 13.86 12.26
CA LYS A 358 -2.01 15.24 12.75
C LYS A 358 -2.90 16.15 11.90
N ARG A 359 -2.87 15.98 10.58
CA ARG A 359 -3.69 16.73 9.62
C ARG A 359 -5.19 16.57 9.92
N LEU A 360 -5.65 15.34 10.17
CA LEU A 360 -7.03 15.03 10.53
C LEU A 360 -7.39 15.64 11.90
N GLU A 361 -6.54 15.43 12.92
CA GLU A 361 -6.76 15.95 14.28
C GLU A 361 -6.84 17.49 14.32
N ASP A 362 -5.94 18.17 13.59
CA ASP A 362 -5.92 19.64 13.49
C ASP A 362 -7.19 20.21 12.83
N GLN A 363 -7.96 19.39 12.10
CA GLN A 363 -9.23 19.77 11.48
C GLN A 363 -10.45 19.21 12.22
N GLY A 364 -10.26 18.64 13.42
CA GLY A 364 -11.35 18.15 14.26
C GLY A 364 -11.89 16.76 13.88
N VAL A 365 -11.24 16.05 12.96
CA VAL A 365 -11.62 14.67 12.62
C VAL A 365 -11.17 13.74 13.73
N ARG A 366 -12.06 12.85 14.19
CA ARG A 366 -11.71 11.84 15.21
C ARG A 366 -10.75 10.82 14.61
N VAL A 367 -9.62 10.59 15.29
CA VAL A 367 -8.62 9.61 14.89
C VAL A 367 -8.35 8.61 16.02
N THR A 368 -8.46 7.32 15.70
CA THR A 368 -7.90 6.24 16.51
C THR A 368 -6.60 5.79 15.86
N TRP A 369 -5.50 5.81 16.61
CA TRP A 369 -4.18 5.48 16.08
C TRP A 369 -3.61 4.22 16.75
N TYR A 370 -3.18 3.26 15.93
CA TYR A 370 -2.53 2.03 16.35
C TYR A 370 -1.12 1.96 15.77
N HIS A 371 -0.11 2.08 16.62
CA HIS A 371 1.29 1.99 16.22
C HIS A 371 1.84 0.59 16.53
N VAL A 372 2.44 -0.05 15.52
CA VAL A 372 2.92 -1.42 15.59
C VAL A 372 4.44 -1.39 15.74
N GLU A 373 4.90 -1.53 16.98
CA GLU A 373 6.31 -1.40 17.37
C GLU A 373 7.22 -2.41 16.67
N ASP A 374 6.74 -3.64 16.38
CA ASP A 374 7.47 -4.67 15.62
C ASP A 374 6.96 -4.84 14.18
N GLY A 375 6.16 -3.88 13.73
CA GLY A 375 5.57 -3.87 12.39
C GLY A 375 6.55 -3.32 11.35
N PHE A 376 6.43 -3.81 10.13
CA PHE A 376 7.16 -3.32 8.96
C PHE A 376 6.24 -3.14 7.76
N HIS A 377 6.69 -2.43 6.73
CA HIS A 377 5.87 -2.16 5.55
C HIS A 377 5.41 -3.47 4.87
N GLY A 378 4.13 -3.52 4.48
CA GLY A 378 3.58 -4.68 3.77
C GLY A 378 3.46 -5.95 4.60
N CYS A 379 3.60 -5.89 5.93
CA CYS A 379 3.47 -7.09 6.76
C CYS A 379 2.06 -7.72 6.66
N LEU A 380 1.00 -6.95 6.39
CA LEU A 380 -0.36 -7.47 6.19
C LEU A 380 -0.46 -8.43 5.00
N PHE A 381 0.34 -8.25 3.94
CA PHE A 381 0.42 -9.17 2.80
C PHE A 381 0.80 -10.60 3.24
N LEU A 382 1.50 -10.73 4.36
CA LEU A 382 1.90 -12.01 4.94
C LEU A 382 0.84 -12.61 5.88
N PHE A 383 -0.31 -11.96 6.01
CA PHE A 383 -1.38 -12.44 6.88
C PHE A 383 -1.80 -13.85 6.52
N ASP A 384 -1.79 -14.71 7.54
CA ASP A 384 -2.22 -16.11 7.46
C ASP A 384 -1.45 -16.97 6.44
N ASN A 385 -0.25 -16.51 6.06
CA ASN A 385 0.63 -17.16 5.10
C ASN A 385 1.62 -18.12 5.76
N MET A 386 1.10 -19.17 6.41
CA MET A 386 1.83 -20.29 7.02
C MET A 386 3.20 -19.89 7.62
N PHE A 387 4.31 -20.28 6.98
CA PHE A 387 5.68 -20.09 7.46
C PHE A 387 6.22 -18.66 7.29
N LEU A 388 5.53 -17.80 6.52
CA LEU A 388 5.88 -16.39 6.32
C LEU A 388 5.03 -15.45 7.21
N SER A 389 4.09 -15.96 8.00
CA SER A 389 3.25 -15.12 8.86
C SER A 389 4.04 -14.48 10.01
N PHE A 390 3.75 -13.20 10.30
CA PHE A 390 4.32 -12.45 11.42
C PHE A 390 3.22 -12.06 12.42
N PRO A 391 3.49 -12.06 13.74
CA PRO A 391 2.49 -11.65 14.72
C PRO A 391 1.97 -10.23 14.49
N CYS A 392 2.80 -9.32 14.00
CA CYS A 392 2.40 -7.95 13.70
C CYS A 392 1.27 -7.88 12.65
N SER A 393 1.27 -8.74 11.63
CA SER A 393 0.18 -8.78 10.63
C SER A 393 -1.15 -9.22 11.26
N LEU A 394 -1.13 -10.21 12.14
CA LEU A 394 -2.32 -10.65 12.87
C LEU A 394 -2.83 -9.57 13.84
N ASN A 395 -1.92 -8.90 14.54
CA ASN A 395 -2.27 -7.80 15.45
C ASN A 395 -2.95 -6.65 14.71
N ILE A 396 -2.43 -6.27 13.54
CA ILE A 396 -3.04 -5.25 12.68
C ILE A 396 -4.46 -5.66 12.28
N VAL A 397 -4.65 -6.87 11.74
CA VAL A 397 -5.97 -7.33 11.32
C VAL A 397 -6.95 -7.37 12.49
N ASN A 398 -6.53 -7.86 13.65
CA ASN A 398 -7.39 -7.91 14.85
C ASN A 398 -7.76 -6.50 15.33
N ALA A 399 -6.83 -5.53 15.28
CA ALA A 399 -7.11 -4.16 15.64
C ALA A 399 -8.12 -3.52 14.67
N VAL A 400 -7.99 -3.79 13.36
CA VAL A 400 -8.96 -3.36 12.33
C VAL A 400 -10.34 -3.99 12.56
N VAL A 401 -10.40 -5.30 12.83
CA VAL A 401 -11.66 -6.00 13.15
C VAL A 401 -12.35 -5.37 14.36
N ASN A 402 -11.60 -5.16 15.44
CA ASN A 402 -12.14 -4.57 16.67
C ASN A 402 -12.65 -3.16 16.43
N TYR A 403 -11.94 -2.34 15.67
CA TYR A 403 -12.39 -1.01 15.29
C TYR A 403 -13.69 -1.05 14.49
N ILE A 404 -13.75 -1.86 13.41
CA ILE A 404 -14.95 -1.95 12.56
C ILE A 404 -16.18 -2.46 13.33
N LYS A 405 -15.98 -3.39 14.27
CA LYS A 405 -17.08 -3.90 15.13
C LYS A 405 -17.57 -2.87 16.14
N GLY A 406 -16.71 -1.94 16.56
CA GLY A 406 -17.02 -0.85 17.47
C GLY A 406 -17.75 0.34 16.83
N LEU A 407 -17.80 0.41 15.49
CA LEU A 407 -18.63 1.35 14.73
C LEU A 407 -20.10 0.93 14.71
#